data_AF-A0A7C2PDN4-F1
#
_entry.id   AF-A0A7C2PDN4-F1
#
_cell.length_a   1.000
_cell.length_b   1.000
_cell.length_c   1.000
_cell.angle_alpha   90.00
_cell.angle_beta   90.00
_cell.angle_gamma   90.00
#
_symmetry.space_group_name_H-M   'P 1'
#
loop_
_entity.id
_entity.type
_entity.pdbx_description
1 polymer ?
#
loop_
_entity_poly.entity_id
_entity_poly.type
_entity_poly.pdbx_seq_one_letter_code
_entity_poly.pdbx_strand_id
1 'polypeptide(L)'
;MSRLASSSSGFTLVELMIVIAIIAILASIAIPQYLKYQRKAKVSSYALPVVRGCAMDVASYCVENPGAPISSITSSSLPNCPSNATATPGGNVTLATTGTLNCNNQGVVTDGGVIGTLDTVNDYRAKCTFDANGNMKCTVEGV
;
A
#
# COMPACT_ATOMS: atom_id res chain seq x y z
N MET A 1 1.26 -62.05 35.06
CA MET A 1 1.17 -60.87 34.18
C MET A 1 1.44 -59.62 35.00
N SER A 2 2.70 -59.20 35.08
CA SER A 2 3.10 -57.95 35.72
C SER A 2 2.79 -56.80 34.75
N ARG A 3 1.93 -55.86 35.16
CA ARG A 3 1.61 -54.65 34.40
C ARG A 3 2.65 -53.59 34.75
N LEU A 4 3.50 -53.23 33.79
CA LEU A 4 4.35 -52.03 33.87
C LEU A 4 3.44 -50.80 33.89
N ALA A 5 3.37 -50.12 35.04
CA ALA A 5 2.65 -48.86 35.18
C ALA A 5 3.44 -47.76 34.46
N SER A 6 2.87 -47.16 33.41
CA SER A 6 3.45 -45.97 32.80
C SER A 6 3.30 -44.79 33.77
N SER A 7 4.40 -44.18 34.19
CA SER A 7 4.34 -42.90 34.90
C SER A 7 3.73 -41.85 33.97
N SER A 8 2.47 -41.51 34.18
CA SER A 8 1.84 -40.36 33.52
C SER A 8 2.37 -39.09 34.19
N SER A 9 3.53 -38.62 33.73
CA SER A 9 4.07 -37.30 34.07
C SER A 9 3.25 -36.25 33.34
N GLY A 10 2.24 -35.71 34.02
CA GLY A 10 1.44 -34.59 33.53
C GLY A 10 2.17 -33.25 33.67
N PHE A 11 1.82 -32.30 32.81
CA PHE A 11 2.29 -30.91 32.88
C PHE A 11 1.90 -30.28 34.23
N THR A 12 2.82 -29.52 34.84
CA THR A 12 2.50 -28.80 36.07
C THR A 12 1.74 -27.51 35.77
N LEU A 13 0.86 -27.10 36.69
CA LEU A 13 0.13 -25.82 36.59
C LEU A 13 1.10 -24.63 36.56
N VAL A 14 2.22 -24.75 37.27
CA VAL A 14 3.28 -23.72 37.33
C VAL A 14 3.98 -23.59 35.97
N GLU A 15 4.29 -24.69 35.29
CA GLU A 15 4.85 -24.63 33.92
C GLU A 15 3.90 -23.92 32.96
N LEU A 16 2.60 -24.22 33.03
CA LEU A 16 1.61 -23.55 32.20
C LEU A 16 1.54 -22.04 32.49
N MET A 17 1.61 -21.64 33.76
CA MET A 17 1.58 -20.24 34.17
C MET A 17 2.80 -19.44 33.67
N ILE A 18 3.99 -20.04 33.64
CA ILE A 18 5.19 -19.38 33.13
C ILE A 18 5.09 -19.21 31.59
N VAL A 19 4.58 -20.23 30.88
CA VAL A 19 4.41 -20.19 29.43
C VAL A 19 3.46 -19.06 29.01
N ILE A 20 2.30 -18.92 29.67
CA ILE A 20 1.36 -17.84 29.34
C ILE A 20 1.96 -16.44 29.62
N ALA A 21 2.79 -16.31 30.66
CA ALA A 21 3.43 -15.04 30.99
C ALA A 21 4.42 -14.62 29.89
N ILE A 22 5.21 -15.55 29.37
CA ILE A 22 6.14 -15.28 28.27
C ILE A 22 5.38 -14.93 26.98
N ILE A 23 4.33 -15.68 26.64
CA ILE A 23 3.49 -15.39 25.46
C ILE A 23 2.87 -14.00 25.56
N ALA A 24 2.40 -13.59 26.74
CA ALA A 24 1.81 -12.27 26.94
C ALA A 24 2.81 -11.13 26.65
N ILE A 25 4.06 -11.26 27.11
CA ILE A 25 5.11 -10.28 26.84
C ILE A 25 5.39 -10.18 25.33
N LEU A 26 5.59 -11.33 24.67
CA LEU A 26 5.87 -11.35 23.22
C LEU A 26 4.70 -10.81 22.39
N ALA A 27 3.47 -11.18 22.75
CA ALA A 27 2.26 -10.74 22.05
C ALA A 27 2.07 -9.21 22.12
N SER A 28 2.41 -8.59 23.26
CA SER A 28 2.29 -7.14 23.44
C SER A 28 3.12 -6.32 22.42
N ILE A 29 4.25 -6.87 21.97
CA ILE A 29 5.14 -6.22 20.97
C ILE A 29 4.76 -6.66 19.56
N ALA A 30 4.46 -7.96 19.37
CA ALA A 30 4.22 -8.53 18.05
C ALA A 30 2.88 -8.07 17.43
N ILE A 31 1.80 -7.99 18.22
CA ILE A 31 0.47 -7.62 17.72
C ILE A 31 0.44 -6.23 17.07
N PRO A 32 0.91 -5.13 17.70
CA PRO A 32 0.85 -3.81 17.07
C PRO A 32 1.73 -3.72 15.81
N GLN A 33 2.87 -4.41 15.78
CA GLN A 33 3.71 -4.49 14.58
C GLN A 33 3.02 -5.25 13.45
N TYR A 34 2.40 -6.39 13.77
CA TYR A 34 1.63 -7.18 12.81
C TYR A 34 0.47 -6.37 12.20
N LEU A 35 -0.27 -5.63 13.02
CA LEU A 35 -1.35 -4.75 12.56
C LEU A 35 -0.83 -3.61 11.65
N LYS A 36 0.36 -3.06 11.92
CA LYS A 36 1.01 -2.09 11.02
C LYS A 36 1.36 -2.73 9.67
N TYR A 37 1.92 -3.94 9.66
CA TYR A 37 2.24 -4.66 8.43
C TYR A 37 0.98 -5.03 7.63
N GLN A 38 -0.08 -5.50 8.29
CA GLN A 38 -1.36 -5.76 7.62
C GLN A 38 -1.93 -4.50 6.97
N ARG A 39 -1.92 -3.36 7.66
CA ARG A 39 -2.42 -2.08 7.10
C ARG A 39 -1.58 -1.61 5.91
N LYS A 40 -0.25 -1.71 5.99
CA LYS A 40 0.65 -1.41 4.86
C LYS A 40 0.41 -2.35 3.67
N ALA A 41 0.25 -3.65 3.93
CA ALA A 41 -0.06 -4.64 2.91
C ALA A 41 -1.42 -4.36 2.25
N LYS A 42 -2.43 -3.94 3.03
CA LYS A 42 -3.74 -3.55 2.51
C LYS A 42 -3.63 -2.41 1.49
N VAL A 43 -2.90 -1.35 1.82
CA VAL A 43 -2.64 -0.24 0.88
C VAL A 43 -1.84 -0.71 -0.34
N SER A 44 -0.86 -1.60 -0.15
CA SER A 44 -0.09 -2.21 -1.25
C SER A 44 -0.94 -3.06 -2.19
N SER A 45 -1.97 -3.74 -1.69
CA SER A 45 -2.81 -4.63 -2.49
C SER A 45 -3.94 -3.90 -3.20
N TYR A 46 -4.50 -2.85 -2.58
CA TYR A 46 -5.70 -2.18 -3.09
C TYR A 46 -5.43 -0.79 -3.68
N ALA A 47 -4.62 0.05 -3.04
CA ALA A 47 -4.39 1.41 -3.51
C ALA A 47 -3.25 1.49 -4.53
N LEU A 48 -2.14 0.80 -4.26
CA LEU A 48 -0.96 0.81 -5.14
C LEU A 48 -1.22 0.40 -6.60
N PRO A 49 -1.99 -0.65 -6.92
CA PRO A 49 -2.28 -0.98 -8.32
C PRO A 49 -3.13 0.09 -9.02
N VAL A 50 -4.08 0.73 -8.32
CA VAL A 50 -4.90 1.81 -8.90
C VAL A 50 -4.02 3.03 -9.19
N VAL A 51 -3.17 3.43 -8.24
CA VAL A 51 -2.21 4.54 -8.44
C VAL A 51 -1.23 4.24 -9.58
N ARG A 52 -0.73 3.01 -9.68
CA ARG A 52 0.14 2.57 -10.78
C ARG A 52 -0.56 2.65 -12.12
N GLY A 53 -1.81 2.20 -12.21
CA GLY A 53 -2.61 2.32 -13.44
C GLY A 53 -2.71 3.77 -13.90
N CYS A 54 -3.10 4.68 -12.99
CA CYS A 54 -3.17 6.11 -13.28
C CYS A 54 -1.81 6.70 -13.68
N ALA A 55 -0.72 6.34 -12.99
CA ALA A 55 0.62 6.81 -13.33
C ALA A 55 1.08 6.33 -14.72
N MET A 56 0.78 5.09 -15.11
CA MET A 56 1.11 4.60 -16.45
C MET A 56 0.33 5.34 -17.54
N ASP A 57 -0.93 5.69 -17.29
CA ASP A 57 -1.72 6.53 -18.20
C ASP A 57 -1.16 7.94 -18.31
N VAL A 58 -0.67 8.52 -17.20
CA VAL A 58 0.03 9.82 -17.22
C VAL A 58 1.25 9.75 -18.14
N ALA A 59 2.04 8.68 -18.05
CA ALA A 59 3.20 8.49 -18.90
C ALA A 59 2.82 8.29 -20.38
N SER A 60 1.80 7.47 -20.68
CA SER A 60 1.33 7.27 -22.06
C SER A 60 0.75 8.55 -22.65
N TYR A 61 0.01 9.33 -21.86
CA TYR A 61 -0.54 10.62 -22.28
C TYR A 61 0.56 11.57 -22.73
N CYS A 62 1.67 11.66 -21.99
CA CYS A 62 2.80 12.51 -22.40
C CYS A 62 3.44 12.04 -23.70
N VAL A 63 3.57 10.72 -23.93
CA VAL A 63 4.11 10.18 -25.18
C VAL A 63 3.21 10.53 -26.37
N GLU A 64 1.89 10.48 -26.19
CA GLU A 64 0.92 10.83 -27.22
C GLU A 64 0.77 12.34 -27.43
N ASN A 65 1.02 13.14 -26.40
CA ASN A 65 0.84 14.60 -26.41
C ASN A 65 2.10 15.34 -25.90
N PRO A 66 3.22 15.32 -26.63
CA PRO A 66 4.46 15.97 -26.18
C PRO A 66 4.28 17.47 -25.92
N GLY A 67 4.74 17.95 -24.76
CA GLY A 67 4.65 19.35 -24.34
C GLY A 67 3.25 19.79 -23.88
N ALA A 68 2.24 18.91 -23.91
CA ALA A 68 0.91 19.25 -23.40
C ALA A 68 0.92 19.27 -21.86
N PRO A 69 0.32 20.29 -21.22
CA PRO A 69 0.21 20.31 -19.77
C PRO A 69 -0.82 19.29 -19.27
N ILE A 70 -0.57 18.67 -18.12
CA ILE A 70 -1.55 17.86 -17.40
C ILE A 70 -2.10 18.69 -16.25
N SER A 71 -3.20 19.40 -16.50
CA SER A 71 -3.82 20.29 -15.50
C SER A 71 -4.59 19.54 -14.41
N SER A 72 -5.08 18.33 -14.70
CA SER A 72 -5.81 17.50 -13.73
C SER A 72 -5.78 16.02 -14.14
N ILE A 73 -5.73 15.12 -13.15
CA ILE A 73 -5.92 13.70 -13.38
C ILE A 73 -7.42 13.38 -13.44
N THR A 74 -7.96 13.24 -14.64
CA THR A 74 -9.38 12.93 -14.85
C THR A 74 -9.55 11.80 -15.85
N SER A 75 -10.64 11.04 -15.70
CA SER A 75 -10.92 9.88 -16.54
C SER A 75 -11.19 10.19 -18.02
N SER A 76 -11.30 11.47 -18.38
CA SER A 76 -11.55 11.92 -19.75
C SER A 76 -10.34 11.77 -20.68
N SER A 77 -9.14 11.99 -20.16
CA SER A 77 -7.87 11.86 -20.89
C SER A 77 -6.96 10.79 -20.30
N LEU A 78 -7.25 10.34 -19.07
CA LEU A 78 -6.46 9.35 -18.34
C LEU A 78 -7.43 8.29 -17.77
N PRO A 79 -7.83 7.29 -18.58
CA PRO A 79 -8.88 6.33 -18.21
C PRO A 79 -8.70 5.63 -16.86
N ASN A 80 -7.46 5.32 -16.48
CA ASN A 80 -7.08 4.69 -15.21
C ASN A 80 -6.89 5.69 -14.06
N CYS A 81 -7.15 6.98 -14.28
CA CYS A 81 -7.23 8.03 -13.27
C CYS A 81 -8.68 8.42 -13.00
N PRO A 82 -9.46 7.60 -12.27
CA PRO A 82 -10.86 7.91 -11.97
C PRO A 82 -10.99 9.19 -11.17
N SER A 83 -11.92 10.05 -11.59
CA SER A 83 -12.25 11.31 -10.90
C SER A 83 -12.97 11.11 -9.56
N ASN A 84 -13.54 9.92 -9.36
CA ASN A 84 -14.24 9.51 -8.14
C ASN A 84 -13.47 8.40 -7.44
N ALA A 85 -13.82 8.15 -6.17
CA ALA A 85 -13.21 7.08 -5.42
C ALA A 85 -13.50 5.70 -6.06
N THR A 86 -12.46 4.87 -6.15
CA THR A 86 -12.55 3.52 -6.72
C THR A 86 -12.87 2.52 -5.61
N ALA A 87 -14.00 1.84 -5.71
CA ALA A 87 -14.37 0.81 -4.76
C ALA A 87 -13.48 -0.43 -4.93
N THR A 88 -12.86 -0.88 -3.83
CA THR A 88 -12.09 -2.13 -3.76
C THR A 88 -12.61 -2.97 -2.60
N PRO A 89 -12.30 -4.28 -2.54
CA PRO A 89 -12.60 -5.09 -1.35
C PRO A 89 -11.97 -4.54 -0.06
N GLY A 90 -10.92 -3.70 -0.18
CA GLY A 90 -10.27 -3.05 0.93
C GLY A 90 -10.91 -1.73 1.39
N GLY A 91 -11.88 -1.17 0.66
CA GLY A 91 -12.40 0.18 0.85
C GLY A 91 -12.27 1.04 -0.40
N ASN A 92 -12.56 2.32 -0.29
CA ASN A 92 -12.51 3.27 -1.41
C ASN A 92 -11.13 3.91 -1.53
N VAL A 93 -10.58 3.89 -2.75
CA VAL A 93 -9.30 4.52 -3.09
C VAL A 93 -9.54 5.86 -3.77
N THR A 94 -8.94 6.93 -3.27
CA THR A 94 -9.08 8.28 -3.85
C THR A 94 -7.77 8.76 -4.50
N LEU A 95 -7.91 9.17 -5.76
CA LEU A 95 -7.01 9.91 -6.65
C LEU A 95 -6.53 11.26 -6.11
N ALA A 96 -5.23 11.54 -6.02
CA ALA A 96 -4.74 12.92 -6.02
C ALA A 96 -3.36 13.03 -6.68
N THR A 97 -2.99 14.22 -7.14
CA THR A 97 -1.64 14.50 -7.64
C THR A 97 -0.71 14.92 -6.50
N THR A 98 0.59 14.65 -6.68
CA THR A 98 1.65 15.24 -5.86
C THR A 98 2.53 16.08 -6.78
N GLY A 99 2.63 17.38 -6.51
CA GLY A 99 3.28 18.32 -7.43
C GLY A 99 2.49 18.54 -8.73
N THR A 100 3.14 19.14 -9.71
CA THR A 100 2.57 19.42 -11.04
C THR A 100 3.05 18.37 -12.02
N LEU A 101 2.11 17.70 -12.69
CA LEU A 101 2.43 16.76 -13.76
C LEU A 101 2.70 17.54 -15.05
N ASN A 102 3.93 17.44 -15.56
CA ASN A 102 4.37 18.16 -16.75
C ASN A 102 4.98 17.20 -17.77
N CYS A 103 4.50 17.27 -19.01
CA CYS A 103 5.11 16.59 -20.15
C CYS A 103 6.10 17.56 -20.82
N ASN A 104 7.33 17.10 -21.08
CA ASN A 104 8.24 17.86 -21.95
C ASN A 104 7.92 17.61 -23.44
N ASN A 105 8.57 18.37 -24.32
CA ASN A 105 8.45 18.21 -25.78
C ASN A 105 8.99 16.87 -26.32
N GLN A 106 9.59 16.03 -25.47
CA GLN A 106 10.07 14.69 -25.81
C GLN A 106 9.08 13.59 -25.38
N GLY A 107 7.91 13.98 -24.85
CA GLY A 107 6.87 13.07 -24.41
C GLY A 107 7.15 12.38 -23.07
N VAL A 108 7.97 13.01 -22.24
CA VAL A 108 8.39 12.46 -20.94
C VAL A 108 7.77 13.27 -19.80
N VAL A 109 7.27 12.58 -18.78
CA VAL A 109 6.84 13.21 -17.52
C VAL A 109 8.09 13.68 -16.76
N THR A 110 8.18 14.97 -16.49
CA THR A 110 9.41 15.58 -15.93
C THR A 110 9.33 15.87 -14.44
N ASP A 111 8.14 15.88 -13.86
CA ASP A 111 7.94 16.09 -12.43
C ASP A 111 6.56 15.61 -11.99
N GLY A 112 6.38 15.53 -10.68
CA GLY A 112 5.14 15.24 -10.00
C GLY A 112 4.86 13.75 -9.86
N GLY A 113 3.61 13.43 -9.59
CA GLY A 113 3.19 12.07 -9.36
C GLY A 113 1.71 11.94 -9.01
N VAL A 114 1.32 10.72 -8.72
CA VAL A 114 -0.03 10.34 -8.31
C VAL A 114 0.07 9.69 -6.93
N ILE A 115 -0.81 10.08 -6.02
CA ILE A 115 -0.99 9.43 -4.72
C ILE A 115 -2.39 8.83 -4.64
N GLY A 116 -2.51 7.76 -3.88
CA GLY A 116 -3.79 7.12 -3.59
C GLY A 116 -3.94 6.85 -2.10
N THR A 117 -5.03 7.33 -1.53
CA THR A 117 -5.41 7.09 -0.14
C THR A 117 -6.53 6.07 -0.07
N LEU A 118 -6.49 5.20 0.94
CA LEU A 118 -7.53 4.21 1.19
C LEU A 118 -8.32 4.64 2.43
N ASP A 119 -9.63 4.83 2.31
CA ASP A 119 -10.50 5.32 3.39
C ASP A 119 -10.43 4.50 4.70
N THR A 120 -10.14 3.20 4.61
CA THR A 120 -10.00 2.32 5.78
C THR A 120 -8.61 2.33 6.42
N VAL A 121 -7.62 3.00 5.83
CA VAL A 121 -6.24 3.07 6.33
C VAL A 121 -5.66 4.47 6.15
N ASN A 122 -5.51 5.19 7.27
CA ASN A 122 -5.00 6.57 7.26
C ASN A 122 -3.47 6.68 7.50
N ASP A 123 -2.83 5.64 8.03
CA ASP A 123 -1.40 5.67 8.37
C ASP A 123 -0.47 5.49 7.15
N TYR A 124 -1.01 5.01 6.02
CA TYR A 124 -0.23 4.72 4.81
C TYR A 124 -0.95 5.17 3.55
N ARG A 125 -0.18 5.56 2.53
CA ARG A 125 -0.68 5.86 1.19
C ARG A 125 0.18 5.21 0.11
N ALA A 126 -0.42 4.96 -1.05
CA ALA A 126 0.32 4.60 -2.24
C ALA A 126 0.78 5.88 -2.96
N LYS A 127 1.98 5.88 -3.52
CA LYS A 127 2.56 7.02 -4.23
C LYS A 127 3.38 6.54 -5.41
N CYS A 128 3.15 7.11 -6.57
CA CYS A 128 3.99 6.99 -7.75
C CYS A 128 4.50 8.37 -8.13
N THR A 129 5.82 8.55 -8.23
CA THR A 129 6.45 9.81 -8.67
C THR A 129 7.31 9.59 -9.90
N PHE A 130 7.44 10.63 -10.70
CA PHE A 130 8.34 10.69 -11.85
C PHE A 130 9.56 11.54 -11.51
N ASP A 131 10.72 11.12 -12.00
CA ASP A 131 11.91 12.00 -12.02
C ASP A 131 11.97 12.81 -13.33
N ALA A 132 12.94 13.69 -13.45
CA ALA A 132 13.14 14.53 -14.64
C ALA A 132 13.40 13.73 -15.94
N ASN A 133 13.74 12.45 -15.82
CA ASN A 133 13.99 11.56 -16.95
C ASN A 133 12.78 10.67 -17.29
N GLY A 134 11.66 10.81 -16.57
CA GLY A 134 10.48 9.98 -16.73
C GLY A 134 10.54 8.64 -16.00
N ASN A 135 11.54 8.40 -15.15
CA ASN A 135 11.58 7.16 -14.39
C ASN A 135 10.49 7.19 -13.32
N MET A 136 9.58 6.22 -13.40
CA MET A 136 8.50 6.07 -12.44
C MET A 136 8.94 5.26 -11.22
N LYS A 137 8.76 5.80 -10.02
CA LYS A 137 8.96 5.10 -8.76
C LYS A 137 7.66 5.02 -7.98
N CYS A 138 7.19 3.80 -7.72
CA CYS A 138 5.95 3.55 -6.98
C CYS A 138 6.21 2.84 -5.64
N THR A 139 5.74 3.42 -4.55
CA THR A 139 5.95 2.92 -3.19
C THR A 139 4.69 3.07 -2.32
N VAL A 140 4.65 2.32 -1.22
CA VAL A 140 3.73 2.59 -0.09
C VAL A 140 4.53 3.25 1.02
N GLU A 141 4.15 4.47 1.37
CA GLU A 141 4.80 5.28 2.40
C GLU A 141 3.83 5.60 3.55
N GLY A 142 4.39 5.96 4.71
CA GLY A 142 3.59 6.51 5.81
C GLY A 142 3.08 7.90 5.45
N VAL A 143 1.88 8.24 5.91
CA VAL A 143 1.28 9.58 5.73
C VAL A 143 1.79 10.54 6.79
#